data_AF-A0AAW1UCI5-F1
#
_entry.id   AF-A0AAW1UCI5-F1
#
_cell.length_a   1.000
_cell.length_b   1.000
_cell.length_c   1.000
_cell.angle_alpha   90.00
_cell.angle_beta   90.00
_cell.angle_gamma   90.00
#
_symmetry.space_group_name_H-M   'P 1'
#
loop_
_entity.id
_entity.type
_entity.pdbx_description
1 polymer ?
#
loop_
_entity_poly.entity_id
_entity_poly.type
_entity_poly.pdbx_seq_one_letter_code
_entity_poly.pdbx_strand_id
1 'polypeptide(L)'
;MSVGKTLEPLVLQVTTLVNSKGPSKKKKGKSKRANAQVSTVEKATENFIEKGEQIAYENPDITQEMLAAVEEVRRTGNEMSIAAKEFSEDPCSSLKRGNMIRAARNLSSAVTRLLILADMVDVHLLLKSLHIVENDLDKLKNASSQGELIDNIKALRQNANELLNQAAKRQQELKDPQLRDDLAAARTVLKKHSTMLLTASKVYVRHPELAAAKANRDYVLSRFVKLSIP
;
A
#
# COMPACT_ATOMS: atom_id res chain seq x y z
N MET A 1 1.88 -0.66 -7.51
CA MET A 1 1.92 -2.12 -7.76
C MET A 1 1.47 -2.76 -6.48
N SER A 2 0.40 -3.57 -6.49
CA SER A 2 -0.14 -4.13 -5.25
C SER A 2 0.85 -5.12 -4.63
N VAL A 3 1.07 -5.00 -3.33
CA VAL A 3 1.81 -5.95 -2.46
C VAL A 3 1.44 -7.41 -2.77
N GLY A 4 0.16 -7.67 -3.08
CA GLY A 4 -0.34 -9.01 -3.42
C GLY A 4 0.25 -9.61 -4.71
N LYS A 5 0.55 -8.80 -5.73
CA LYS A 5 1.14 -9.29 -6.99
C LYS A 5 2.64 -9.59 -6.87
N THR A 6 3.32 -8.98 -5.90
CA THR A 6 4.74 -9.25 -5.60
C THR A 6 4.91 -10.52 -4.74
N LEU A 7 3.89 -10.88 -3.97
CA LEU A 7 3.88 -11.99 -3.01
C LEU A 7 3.64 -13.37 -3.62
N GLU A 8 2.84 -13.44 -4.68
CA GLU A 8 2.41 -14.71 -5.27
C GLU A 8 3.59 -15.63 -5.69
N PRO A 9 4.64 -15.15 -6.37
CA PRO A 9 5.78 -16.00 -6.70
C PRO A 9 6.63 -16.40 -5.49
N LEU A 10 6.81 -15.52 -4.50
CA LEU A 10 7.62 -15.78 -3.29
C LEU A 10 6.96 -16.83 -2.39
N VAL A 11 5.67 -16.68 -2.10
CA VAL A 11 4.91 -17.62 -1.25
C VAL A 11 4.77 -18.98 -1.94
N LEU A 12 4.51 -19.00 -3.26
CA LEU A 12 4.44 -20.24 -4.03
C LEU A 12 5.79 -20.98 -4.06
N GLN A 13 6.91 -20.26 -4.22
CA GLN A 13 8.25 -20.86 -4.26
C GLN A 13 8.68 -21.39 -2.88
N VAL A 14 8.44 -20.65 -1.81
CA VAL A 14 8.69 -21.11 -0.43
C VAL A 14 7.83 -22.35 -0.12
N THR A 15 6.56 -22.35 -0.51
CA THR A 15 5.67 -23.50 -0.30
C THR A 15 6.11 -24.72 -1.11
N THR A 16 6.59 -24.51 -2.34
CA THR A 16 7.07 -25.61 -3.22
C THR A 16 8.38 -26.21 -2.73
N LEU A 17 9.28 -25.40 -2.16
CA LEU A 17 10.51 -25.87 -1.49
C LEU A 17 10.18 -26.74 -0.27
N VAL A 18 9.21 -26.31 0.53
CA VAL A 18 8.77 -27.01 1.75
C VAL A 18 8.01 -28.31 1.43
N ASN A 19 7.28 -28.37 0.32
CA ASN A 19 6.45 -29.53 -0.10
C ASN A 19 7.16 -30.56 -0.99
N SER A 20 8.49 -30.56 -1.08
CA SER A 20 9.22 -31.65 -1.74
C SER A 20 9.04 -32.96 -0.93
N LYS A 21 8.05 -33.76 -1.34
CA LYS A 21 7.66 -35.04 -0.71
C LYS A 21 8.77 -36.09 -0.87
N GLY A 22 9.29 -36.56 0.26
CA GLY A 22 9.84 -37.92 0.44
C GLY A 22 11.32 -38.14 0.08
N PRO A 23 12.01 -39.05 0.80
CA PRO A 23 13.42 -39.34 0.56
C PRO A 23 13.60 -40.11 -0.77
N SER A 24 14.28 -39.50 -1.72
CA SER A 24 14.63 -40.13 -2.99
C SER A 24 15.82 -41.09 -2.80
N LYS A 25 15.66 -42.36 -3.20
CA LYS A 25 16.71 -43.40 -3.19
C LYS A 25 17.77 -43.24 -4.33
N LYS A 26 18.00 -42.03 -4.86
CA LYS A 26 18.96 -41.81 -5.95
C LYS A 26 20.30 -41.27 -5.43
N LYS A 27 21.39 -41.74 -6.06
CA LYS A 27 22.81 -41.57 -5.69
C LYS A 27 23.21 -40.14 -5.31
N LYS A 28 24.15 -40.06 -4.36
CA LYS A 28 24.85 -38.86 -3.87
C LYS A 28 25.35 -37.98 -5.02
N GLY A 29 24.95 -36.72 -5.03
CA GLY A 29 25.43 -35.66 -5.91
C GLY A 29 24.75 -34.34 -5.62
N LYS A 30 25.49 -33.22 -5.77
CA LYS A 30 24.98 -31.84 -5.63
C LYS A 30 23.72 -31.68 -6.47
N SER A 31 22.58 -31.31 -5.86
CA SER A 31 21.36 -31.08 -6.61
C SER A 31 21.43 -29.72 -7.31
N LYS A 32 21.73 -29.71 -8.62
CA LYS A 32 21.71 -28.49 -9.46
C LYS A 32 20.40 -27.69 -9.31
N ARG A 33 19.29 -28.41 -9.06
CA ARG A 33 17.96 -27.82 -8.87
C ARG A 33 17.83 -27.06 -7.55
N ALA A 34 18.44 -27.54 -6.47
CA ALA A 34 18.44 -26.86 -5.17
C ALA A 34 19.24 -25.54 -5.24
N ASN A 35 20.43 -25.56 -5.86
CA ASN A 35 21.24 -24.34 -6.02
C ASN A 35 20.55 -23.26 -6.86
N ALA A 36 19.86 -23.65 -7.94
CA ALA A 36 19.07 -22.72 -8.75
C ALA A 36 17.90 -22.08 -7.94
N GLN A 37 17.29 -22.85 -7.04
CA GLN A 37 16.24 -22.34 -6.16
C GLN A 37 16.78 -21.36 -5.11
N VAL A 38 17.97 -21.61 -4.54
CA VAL A 38 18.62 -20.68 -3.61
C VAL A 38 18.91 -19.35 -4.29
N SER A 39 19.52 -19.36 -5.47
CA SER A 39 19.82 -18.14 -6.22
C SER A 39 18.57 -17.33 -6.58
N THR A 40 17.45 -18.01 -6.82
CA THR A 40 16.16 -17.35 -7.06
C THR A 40 15.64 -16.64 -5.80
N VAL A 41 15.75 -17.29 -4.64
CA VAL A 41 15.35 -16.71 -3.34
C VAL A 41 16.24 -15.52 -2.98
N GLU A 42 17.57 -15.63 -3.18
CA GLU A 42 18.51 -14.52 -2.96
C GLU A 42 18.12 -13.31 -3.82
N LYS A 43 17.92 -13.51 -5.12
CA LYS A 43 17.53 -12.43 -6.04
C LYS A 43 16.17 -11.82 -5.68
N ALA A 44 15.19 -12.64 -5.29
CA ALA A 44 13.89 -12.15 -4.88
C ALA A 44 13.96 -11.35 -3.57
N THR A 45 14.82 -11.77 -2.63
CA THR A 45 15.06 -11.06 -1.36
C THR A 45 15.74 -9.72 -1.62
N GLU A 46 16.75 -9.68 -2.50
CA GLU A 46 17.45 -8.43 -2.85
C GLU A 46 16.50 -7.41 -3.49
N ASN A 47 15.72 -7.83 -4.50
CA ASN A 47 14.71 -6.95 -5.12
C ASN A 47 13.69 -6.40 -4.10
N PHE A 48 13.36 -7.20 -3.09
CA PHE A 48 12.41 -6.82 -2.05
C PHE A 48 13.01 -5.79 -1.09
N ILE A 49 14.30 -5.94 -0.76
CA ILE A 49 15.08 -4.99 0.03
C ILE A 49 15.18 -3.65 -0.71
N GLU A 50 15.61 -3.65 -1.98
CA GLU A 50 15.72 -2.42 -2.78
C GLU A 50 14.39 -1.65 -2.83
N LYS A 51 13.27 -2.37 -2.98
CA LYS A 51 11.93 -1.76 -2.97
C LYS A 51 11.53 -1.25 -1.59
N GLY A 52 11.87 -1.96 -0.52
CA GLY A 52 11.62 -1.52 0.85
C GLY A 52 12.41 -0.25 1.19
N GLU A 53 13.67 -0.16 0.78
CA GLU A 53 14.51 1.03 0.97
C GLU A 53 13.97 2.22 0.18
N GLN A 54 13.59 2.01 -1.08
CA GLN A 54 12.95 3.04 -1.89
C GLN A 54 11.72 3.63 -1.18
N ILE A 55 10.82 2.77 -0.68
CA ILE A 55 9.62 3.20 0.04
C ILE A 55 10.01 3.95 1.33
N ALA A 56 11.05 3.50 2.04
CA ALA A 56 11.51 4.15 3.26
C ALA A 56 11.94 5.60 3.02
N TYR A 57 12.71 5.86 1.96
CA TYR A 57 13.20 7.20 1.63
C TYR A 57 12.11 8.12 1.08
N GLU A 58 11.08 7.56 0.44
CA GLU A 58 9.92 8.32 -0.03
C GLU A 58 8.99 8.76 1.12
N ASN A 59 9.11 8.15 2.32
CA ASN A 59 8.21 8.37 3.45
C ASN A 59 8.97 8.69 4.75
N PRO A 60 9.32 9.98 5.00
CA PRO A 60 10.13 10.41 6.15
C PRO A 60 9.58 9.99 7.52
N ASP A 61 8.26 9.95 7.66
CA ASP A 61 7.57 9.69 8.94
C ASP A 61 7.79 8.27 9.48
N ILE A 62 8.18 7.33 8.62
CA ILE A 62 8.31 5.90 8.92
C ILE A 62 9.64 5.32 8.44
N THR A 63 10.55 6.15 7.91
CA THR A 63 11.80 5.71 7.29
C THR A 63 12.58 4.79 8.22
N GLN A 64 12.70 5.15 9.51
CA GLN A 64 13.44 4.36 10.48
C GLN A 64 12.83 2.97 10.70
N GLU A 65 11.52 2.88 10.82
CA GLU A 65 10.82 1.61 11.03
C GLU A 65 10.88 0.71 9.78
N MET A 66 10.70 1.32 8.60
CA MET A 66 10.82 0.62 7.32
C MET A 66 12.24 0.08 7.10
N LEU A 67 13.28 0.88 7.37
CA LEU A 67 14.67 0.44 7.26
C LEU A 67 15.00 -0.67 8.26
N ALA A 68 14.49 -0.61 9.50
CA ALA A 68 14.68 -1.67 10.48
C ALA A 68 14.06 -3.01 10.00
N ALA A 69 12.87 -2.97 9.41
CA ALA A 69 12.23 -4.15 8.84
C ALA A 69 12.95 -4.67 7.59
N VAL A 70 13.49 -3.80 6.75
CA VAL A 70 14.35 -4.16 5.62
C VAL A 70 15.62 -4.88 6.09
N GLU A 71 16.29 -4.37 7.13
CA GLU A 71 17.47 -5.03 7.71
C GLU A 71 17.13 -6.42 8.28
N GLU A 72 15.95 -6.58 8.90
CA GLU A 72 15.48 -7.88 9.38
C GLU A 72 15.30 -8.87 8.21
N VAL A 73 14.74 -8.42 7.09
CA VAL A 73 14.63 -9.23 5.86
C VAL A 73 16.00 -9.59 5.30
N ARG A 74 16.95 -8.65 5.26
CA ARG A 74 18.32 -8.90 4.81
C ARG A 74 19.01 -9.95 5.66
N ARG A 75 18.95 -9.81 6.99
CA ARG A 75 19.54 -10.77 7.93
C ARG A 75 18.93 -12.17 7.77
N THR A 76 17.60 -12.28 7.81
CA THR A 76 16.91 -13.57 7.69
C THR A 76 17.06 -14.20 6.30
N GLY A 77 17.20 -13.37 5.26
CA GLY A 77 17.52 -13.79 3.89
C GLY A 77 18.90 -14.45 3.78
N ASN A 78 19.90 -13.84 4.42
CA ASN A 78 21.25 -14.40 4.49
C ASN A 78 21.28 -15.74 5.25
N GLU A 79 20.61 -15.82 6.40
CA GLU A 79 20.47 -17.07 7.16
C GLU A 79 19.81 -18.18 6.32
N MET A 80 18.75 -17.85 5.58
CA MET A 80 18.08 -18.79 4.68
C MET A 80 18.98 -19.23 3.53
N SER A 81 19.73 -18.32 2.92
CA SER A 81 20.70 -18.65 1.85
C SER A 81 21.75 -19.64 2.35
N ILE A 82 22.35 -19.39 3.52
CA ILE A 82 23.36 -20.27 4.12
C ILE A 82 22.76 -21.65 4.41
N ALA A 83 21.62 -21.71 5.11
CA ALA A 83 20.97 -22.97 5.45
C ALA A 83 20.55 -23.77 4.22
N ALA A 84 20.14 -23.10 3.14
CA ALA A 84 19.77 -23.75 1.89
C ALA A 84 20.98 -24.26 1.08
N LYS A 85 22.13 -23.55 1.13
CA LYS A 85 23.41 -24.04 0.56
C LYS A 85 23.93 -25.25 1.33
N GLU A 86 23.91 -25.21 2.66
CA GLU A 86 24.31 -26.36 3.48
C GLU A 86 23.45 -27.60 3.22
N PHE A 87 22.14 -27.40 3.04
CA PHE A 87 21.19 -28.46 2.67
C PHE A 87 21.40 -28.96 1.24
N SER A 88 21.75 -28.11 0.27
CA SER A 88 21.97 -28.54 -1.11
C SER A 88 23.21 -29.42 -1.28
N GLU A 89 24.20 -29.23 -0.41
CA GLU A 89 25.41 -30.06 -0.31
C GLU A 89 25.15 -31.42 0.34
N ASP A 90 24.19 -31.50 1.27
CA ASP A 90 23.79 -32.75 1.93
C ASP A 90 22.25 -32.87 2.09
N PRO A 91 21.53 -33.21 1.00
CA PRO A 91 20.07 -33.22 0.99
C PRO A 91 19.41 -34.33 1.81
N CYS A 92 20.19 -35.33 2.26
CA CYS A 92 19.69 -36.45 3.07
C CYS A 92 19.70 -36.13 4.57
N SER A 93 20.36 -35.04 4.99
CA SER A 93 20.43 -34.63 6.38
C SER A 93 19.10 -34.04 6.85
N SER A 94 18.44 -34.74 7.77
CA SER A 94 17.22 -34.27 8.43
C SER A 94 17.46 -33.00 9.25
N LEU A 95 18.65 -32.88 9.86
CA LEU A 95 19.05 -31.70 10.62
C LEU A 95 19.17 -30.46 9.74
N LYS A 96 19.92 -30.55 8.63
CA LYS A 96 20.09 -29.44 7.67
C LYS A 96 18.76 -29.04 7.03
N ARG A 97 17.90 -30.01 6.71
CA ARG A 97 16.53 -29.76 6.26
C ARG A 97 15.72 -28.98 7.31
N GLY A 98 15.81 -29.36 8.59
CA GLY A 98 15.15 -28.69 9.70
C GLY A 98 15.61 -27.24 9.86
N ASN A 99 16.92 -26.99 9.78
CA ASN A 99 17.51 -25.65 9.85
C ASN A 99 17.04 -24.77 8.69
N MET A 100 17.07 -25.28 7.46
CA MET A 100 16.56 -24.58 6.28
C MET A 100 15.06 -24.23 6.42
N ILE A 101 14.23 -25.16 6.87
CA ILE A 101 12.79 -24.89 7.08
C ILE A 101 12.58 -23.79 8.13
N ARG A 102 13.38 -23.77 9.20
CA ARG A 102 13.31 -22.73 10.23
C ARG A 102 13.71 -21.37 9.66
N ALA A 103 14.82 -21.30 8.93
CA ALA A 103 15.28 -20.07 8.29
C ALA A 103 14.26 -19.53 7.26
N ALA A 104 13.64 -20.41 6.48
CA ALA A 104 12.57 -20.03 5.53
C ALA A 104 11.35 -19.41 6.22
N ARG A 105 10.95 -19.96 7.38
CA ARG A 105 9.85 -19.43 8.19
C ARG A 105 10.20 -18.06 8.78
N ASN A 106 11.42 -17.89 9.28
CA ASN A 106 11.90 -16.61 9.79
C ASN A 106 11.89 -15.53 8.69
N LEU A 107 12.43 -15.86 7.50
CA LEU A 107 12.38 -14.97 6.34
C LEU A 107 10.95 -14.61 5.95
N SER A 108 10.05 -15.60 5.90
CA SER A 108 8.64 -15.36 5.58
C SER A 108 7.97 -14.44 6.60
N SER A 109 8.32 -14.57 7.89
CA SER A 109 7.82 -13.69 8.95
C SER A 109 8.34 -12.26 8.80
N ALA A 110 9.64 -12.08 8.51
CA ALA A 110 10.24 -10.76 8.30
C ALA A 110 9.63 -10.07 7.07
N VAL A 111 9.48 -10.79 5.96
CA VAL A 111 8.82 -10.29 4.74
C VAL A 111 7.38 -9.89 5.04
N THR A 112 6.63 -10.71 5.78
CA THR A 112 5.24 -10.39 6.16
C THR A 112 5.16 -9.10 6.98
N ARG A 113 6.08 -8.91 7.95
CA ARG A 113 6.17 -7.66 8.73
C ARG A 113 6.44 -6.45 7.84
N LEU A 114 7.40 -6.55 6.92
CA LEU A 114 7.71 -5.44 6.00
C LEU A 114 6.49 -5.08 5.14
N LEU A 115 5.72 -6.08 4.70
CA LEU A 115 4.51 -5.84 3.89
C LEU A 115 3.36 -5.23 4.68
N ILE A 116 3.20 -5.60 5.94
CA ILE A 116 2.23 -4.95 6.83
C ILE A 116 2.63 -3.48 7.02
N LEU A 117 3.92 -3.21 7.24
CA LEU A 117 4.44 -1.85 7.31
C LEU A 117 4.15 -1.07 6.04
N ALA A 118 4.46 -1.64 4.87
CA ALA A 118 4.18 -1.05 3.56
C ALA A 118 2.68 -0.71 3.39
N ASP A 119 1.78 -1.62 3.79
CA ASP A 119 0.33 -1.38 3.72
C ASP A 119 -0.12 -0.22 4.63
N MET A 120 0.46 -0.12 5.83
CA MET A 120 0.16 1.00 6.73
C MET A 120 0.59 2.35 6.15
N VAL A 121 1.68 2.40 5.38
CA VAL A 121 2.11 3.61 4.64
C VAL A 121 1.06 4.02 3.63
N ASP A 122 0.60 3.07 2.81
CA ASP A 122 -0.38 3.33 1.76
C ASP A 122 -1.70 3.86 2.37
N VAL A 123 -2.13 3.30 3.50
CA VAL A 123 -3.29 3.78 4.25
C VAL A 123 -3.03 5.18 4.83
N HIS A 124 -1.86 5.43 5.40
CA HIS A 124 -1.52 6.74 5.95
C HIS A 124 -1.51 7.83 4.87
N LEU A 125 -0.94 7.55 3.70
CA LEU A 125 -0.96 8.47 2.55
C LEU A 125 -2.39 8.77 2.07
N LEU A 126 -3.27 7.77 2.06
CA LEU A 126 -4.68 7.95 1.73
C LEU A 126 -5.40 8.85 2.75
N LEU A 127 -5.16 8.63 4.04
CA LEU A 127 -5.71 9.46 5.12
C LEU A 127 -5.16 10.89 5.08
N LYS A 128 -3.88 11.06 4.77
CA LYS A 128 -3.27 12.37 4.58
C LYS A 128 -3.91 13.12 3.41
N SER A 129 -4.15 12.44 2.28
CA SER A 129 -4.87 13.02 1.14
C SER A 129 -6.31 13.40 1.50
N LEU A 130 -7.00 12.58 2.30
CA LEU A 130 -8.32 12.89 2.84
C LEU A 130 -8.29 14.17 3.69
N HIS A 131 -7.34 14.28 4.61
CA HIS A 131 -7.20 15.45 5.47
C HIS A 131 -6.89 16.74 4.68
N ILE A 132 -6.10 16.64 3.59
CA ILE A 132 -5.87 17.78 2.69
C ILE A 132 -7.19 18.23 2.04
N VAL A 133 -8.01 17.30 1.55
CA VAL A 133 -9.33 17.62 0.97
C VAL A 133 -10.26 18.25 2.01
N GLU A 134 -10.26 17.76 3.25
CA GLU A 134 -11.04 18.36 4.35
C GLU A 134 -10.59 19.80 4.66
N ASN A 135 -9.28 20.04 4.71
CA ASN A 135 -8.72 21.38 4.89
C ASN A 135 -9.06 22.32 3.73
N ASP A 136 -9.07 21.81 2.49
CA ASP A 136 -9.49 22.60 1.32
C ASP A 136 -10.98 22.96 1.39
N LEU A 137 -11.84 22.08 1.91
CA LEU A 137 -13.24 22.38 2.14
C LEU A 137 -13.42 23.47 3.20
N ASP A 138 -12.63 23.46 4.27
CA ASP A 138 -12.68 24.50 5.31
C ASP A 138 -12.18 25.85 4.79
N LYS A 139 -11.07 25.88 4.04
CA LYS A 139 -10.61 27.07 3.32
C LYS A 139 -11.67 27.59 2.35
N LEU A 140 -12.36 26.69 1.65
CA LEU A 140 -13.44 27.07 0.76
C LEU A 140 -14.60 27.69 1.55
N LYS A 141 -14.94 27.19 2.74
CA LYS A 141 -15.99 27.76 3.59
C LYS A 141 -15.62 29.16 4.10
N ASN A 142 -14.36 29.36 4.47
CA ASN A 142 -13.88 30.59 5.09
C ASN A 142 -13.39 31.65 4.10
N ALA A 143 -13.40 31.34 2.78
CA ALA A 143 -12.94 32.26 1.74
C ALA A 143 -13.69 33.60 1.78
N SER A 144 -12.92 34.68 1.88
CA SER A 144 -13.41 36.05 2.09
C SER A 144 -13.47 36.88 0.82
N SER A 145 -12.79 36.43 -0.25
CA SER A 145 -12.73 37.11 -1.54
C SER A 145 -13.02 36.17 -2.72
N GLN A 146 -13.39 36.73 -3.86
CA GLN A 146 -13.61 35.96 -5.08
C GLN A 146 -12.32 35.31 -5.62
N GLY A 147 -11.17 35.99 -5.52
CA GLY A 147 -9.88 35.45 -5.94
C GLY A 147 -9.49 34.22 -5.12
N GLU A 148 -9.54 34.34 -3.79
CA GLU A 148 -9.30 33.25 -2.85
C GLU A 148 -10.24 32.06 -3.11
N LEU A 149 -11.51 32.35 -3.39
CA LEU A 149 -12.50 31.32 -3.72
C LEU A 149 -12.12 30.55 -4.99
N ILE A 150 -11.70 31.24 -6.06
CA ILE A 150 -11.29 30.60 -7.31
C ILE A 150 -10.07 29.69 -7.09
N ASP A 151 -9.10 30.13 -6.30
CA ASP A 151 -7.88 29.37 -6.06
C ASP A 151 -8.13 28.16 -5.15
N ASN A 152 -8.93 28.32 -4.09
CA ASN A 152 -9.37 27.21 -3.24
C ASN A 152 -10.17 26.16 -4.04
N ILE A 153 -11.00 26.59 -5.00
CA ILE A 153 -11.72 25.68 -5.91
C ILE A 153 -10.77 24.86 -6.78
N LYS A 154 -9.71 25.48 -7.30
CA LYS A 154 -8.71 24.78 -8.14
C LYS A 154 -7.95 23.75 -7.30
N ALA A 155 -7.49 24.13 -6.12
CA ALA A 155 -6.78 23.24 -5.20
C ALA A 155 -7.65 22.04 -4.79
N LEU A 156 -8.88 22.30 -4.33
CA LEU A 156 -9.84 21.25 -3.98
C LEU A 156 -10.07 20.28 -5.14
N ARG A 157 -10.22 20.78 -6.37
CA ARG A 157 -10.42 19.91 -7.54
C ARG A 157 -9.22 19.00 -7.80
N GLN A 158 -8.01 19.52 -7.67
CA GLN A 158 -6.79 18.73 -7.86
C GLN A 158 -6.67 17.66 -6.77
N ASN A 159 -6.74 18.08 -5.50
CA ASN A 159 -6.56 17.20 -4.35
C ASN A 159 -7.66 16.14 -4.25
N ALA A 160 -8.92 16.50 -4.53
CA ALA A 160 -10.03 15.53 -4.55
C ALA A 160 -9.87 14.49 -5.67
N ASN A 161 -9.35 14.87 -6.84
CA ASN A 161 -9.07 13.90 -7.92
C ASN A 161 -7.93 12.95 -7.54
N GLU A 162 -6.89 13.47 -6.89
CA GLU A 162 -5.80 12.64 -6.38
C GLU A 162 -6.30 11.62 -5.36
N LEU A 163 -7.07 12.06 -4.36
CA LEU A 163 -7.72 11.19 -3.37
C LEU A 163 -8.61 10.14 -4.05
N LEU A 164 -9.44 10.53 -5.02
CA LEU A 164 -10.32 9.61 -5.74
C LEU A 164 -9.54 8.53 -6.51
N ASN A 165 -8.35 8.86 -7.03
CA ASN A 165 -7.46 7.94 -7.72
C ASN A 165 -6.75 7.00 -6.74
N GLN A 166 -6.25 7.51 -5.61
CA GLN A 166 -5.64 6.70 -4.55
C GLN A 166 -6.67 5.72 -3.96
N ALA A 167 -7.88 6.21 -3.65
CA ALA A 167 -8.98 5.38 -3.18
C ALA A 167 -9.42 4.33 -4.22
N ALA A 168 -9.29 4.62 -5.52
CA ALA A 168 -9.56 3.64 -6.58
C ALA A 168 -8.59 2.46 -6.52
N LYS A 169 -7.30 2.76 -6.34
CA LYS A 169 -6.24 1.75 -6.23
C LYS A 169 -6.48 0.90 -4.98
N ARG A 170 -6.74 1.53 -3.82
CA ARG A 170 -7.06 0.81 -2.58
C ARG A 170 -8.29 -0.09 -2.73
N GLN A 171 -9.34 0.39 -3.39
CA GLN A 171 -10.54 -0.41 -3.67
C GLN A 171 -10.22 -1.69 -4.47
N GLN A 172 -9.30 -1.63 -5.44
CA GLN A 172 -8.91 -2.81 -6.22
C GLN A 172 -8.06 -3.82 -5.43
N GLU A 173 -7.40 -3.36 -4.37
CA GLU A 173 -6.51 -4.17 -3.53
C GLU A 173 -7.25 -4.86 -2.37
N LEU A 174 -8.40 -4.30 -1.97
CA LEU A 174 -9.27 -4.89 -0.95
C LEU A 174 -9.81 -6.25 -1.41
N LYS A 175 -9.54 -7.28 -0.60
CA LYS A 175 -10.06 -8.63 -0.83
C LYS A 175 -11.47 -8.83 -0.29
N ASP A 176 -11.83 -8.10 0.76
CA ASP A 176 -13.16 -8.14 1.35
C ASP A 176 -14.16 -7.42 0.43
N PRO A 177 -15.19 -8.11 -0.09
CA PRO A 177 -16.19 -7.51 -0.97
C PRO A 177 -16.97 -6.37 -0.30
N GLN A 178 -17.27 -6.48 0.99
CA GLN A 178 -18.04 -5.48 1.71
C GLN A 178 -17.25 -4.17 1.85
N LEU A 179 -16.00 -4.26 2.32
CA LEU A 179 -15.12 -3.07 2.43
C LEU A 179 -14.88 -2.41 1.06
N ARG A 180 -14.82 -3.21 0.00
CA ARG A 180 -14.68 -2.72 -1.36
C ARG A 180 -15.91 -1.92 -1.81
N ASP A 181 -17.09 -2.42 -1.51
CA ASP A 181 -18.36 -1.77 -1.87
C ASP A 181 -18.59 -0.49 -1.04
N ASP A 182 -18.24 -0.51 0.25
CA ASP A 182 -18.28 0.66 1.13
C ASP A 182 -17.35 1.77 0.61
N LEU A 183 -16.11 1.43 0.24
CA LEU A 183 -15.16 2.39 -0.34
C LEU A 183 -15.66 2.91 -1.70
N ALA A 184 -16.28 2.07 -2.52
CA ALA A 184 -16.86 2.49 -3.79
C ALA A 184 -18.02 3.48 -3.59
N ALA A 185 -18.87 3.24 -2.59
CA ALA A 185 -19.96 4.13 -2.21
C ALA A 185 -19.42 5.48 -1.73
N ALA A 186 -18.45 5.47 -0.80
CA ALA A 186 -17.81 6.69 -0.29
C ALA A 186 -17.18 7.52 -1.42
N ARG A 187 -16.46 6.88 -2.35
CA ARG A 187 -15.88 7.55 -3.53
C ARG A 187 -16.95 8.17 -4.43
N THR A 188 -18.06 7.47 -4.65
CA THR A 188 -19.18 7.97 -5.47
C THR A 188 -19.82 9.20 -4.83
N VAL A 189 -20.02 9.15 -3.51
CA VAL A 189 -20.53 10.26 -2.71
C VAL A 189 -19.58 11.45 -2.81
N LEU A 190 -18.28 11.26 -2.56
CA LEU A 190 -17.27 12.32 -2.66
C LEU A 190 -17.30 12.97 -4.04
N LYS A 191 -17.22 12.18 -5.13
CA LYS A 191 -17.25 12.69 -6.51
C LYS A 191 -18.50 13.50 -6.83
N LYS A 192 -19.67 13.01 -6.41
CA LYS A 192 -20.95 13.71 -6.61
C LYS A 192 -20.96 15.04 -5.88
N HIS A 193 -20.61 15.05 -4.60
CA HIS A 193 -20.62 16.26 -3.79
C HIS A 193 -19.55 17.25 -4.27
N SER A 194 -18.35 16.80 -4.66
CA SER A 194 -17.31 17.67 -5.23
C SER A 194 -17.81 18.38 -6.48
N THR A 195 -18.48 17.66 -7.37
CA THR A 195 -19.03 18.24 -8.61
C THR A 195 -20.13 19.27 -8.31
N MET A 196 -21.02 18.96 -7.35
CA MET A 196 -22.10 19.85 -6.93
C MET A 196 -21.54 21.14 -6.29
N LEU A 197 -20.54 21.00 -5.41
CA LEU A 197 -19.88 22.13 -4.74
C LEU A 197 -19.12 23.03 -5.71
N LEU A 198 -18.42 22.43 -6.67
CA LEU A 198 -17.75 23.17 -7.74
C LEU A 198 -18.75 23.96 -8.59
N THR A 199 -19.92 23.38 -8.86
CA THR A 199 -20.97 24.04 -9.65
C THR A 199 -21.60 25.19 -8.87
N ALA A 200 -22.00 24.96 -7.62
CA ALA A 200 -22.57 25.98 -6.75
C ALA A 200 -21.58 27.15 -6.53
N SER A 201 -20.31 26.83 -6.27
CA SER A 201 -19.28 27.85 -6.07
C SER A 201 -18.98 28.65 -7.35
N LYS A 202 -18.99 28.01 -8.54
CA LYS A 202 -18.85 28.73 -9.82
C LYS A 202 -20.00 29.69 -10.08
N VAL A 203 -21.23 29.30 -9.76
CA VAL A 203 -22.40 30.19 -9.91
C VAL A 203 -22.27 31.39 -8.98
N TYR A 204 -21.86 31.18 -7.72
CA TYR A 204 -21.61 32.27 -6.78
C TYR A 204 -20.46 33.20 -7.22
N VAL A 205 -19.37 32.67 -7.79
CA VAL A 205 -18.29 33.49 -8.34
C VAL A 205 -18.77 34.36 -9.50
N ARG A 206 -19.66 33.84 -10.36
CA ARG A 206 -20.20 34.60 -11.51
C ARG A 206 -21.26 35.63 -11.11
N HIS A 207 -22.01 35.35 -10.06
CA HIS A 207 -23.14 36.15 -9.61
C HIS A 207 -23.12 36.37 -8.09
N PRO A 208 -22.12 37.11 -7.57
CA PRO A 208 -22.00 37.37 -6.13
C PRO A 208 -23.20 38.17 -5.56
N GLU A 209 -23.90 38.92 -6.39
CA GLU A 209 -25.09 39.70 -6.06
C GLU A 209 -26.32 38.82 -5.72
N LEU A 210 -26.34 37.56 -6.16
CA LEU A 210 -27.46 36.66 -5.94
C LEU A 210 -27.35 35.98 -4.57
N ALA A 211 -28.17 36.43 -3.60
CA ALA A 211 -28.28 35.80 -2.29
C ALA A 211 -28.60 34.29 -2.35
N ALA A 212 -29.39 33.87 -3.36
CA ALA A 212 -29.69 32.46 -3.61
C ALA A 212 -28.45 31.63 -4.01
N ALA A 213 -27.51 32.21 -4.76
CA ALA A 213 -26.26 31.53 -5.14
C ALA A 213 -25.37 31.29 -3.92
N LYS A 214 -25.32 32.25 -2.99
CA LYS A 214 -24.63 32.12 -1.71
C LYS A 214 -25.29 31.04 -0.84
N ALA A 215 -26.60 31.11 -0.64
CA ALA A 215 -27.35 30.14 0.16
C ALA A 215 -27.21 28.70 -0.38
N ASN A 216 -27.23 28.53 -1.71
CA ASN A 216 -27.03 27.23 -2.35
C ASN A 216 -25.61 26.67 -2.11
N ARG A 217 -24.58 27.51 -2.20
CA ARG A 217 -23.20 27.11 -1.89
C ARG A 217 -23.06 26.68 -0.43
N ASP A 218 -23.58 27.47 0.50
CA ASP A 218 -23.50 27.20 1.94
C ASP A 218 -24.24 25.90 2.30
N TYR A 219 -25.41 25.67 1.68
CA TYR A 219 -26.16 24.42 1.82
C TYR A 219 -25.34 23.22 1.34
N VAL A 220 -24.74 23.29 0.15
CA VAL A 220 -23.92 22.21 -0.42
C VAL A 220 -22.67 21.94 0.44
N LEU A 221 -22.00 22.98 0.96
CA LEU A 221 -20.88 22.87 1.90
C LEU A 221 -21.29 22.15 3.18
N SER A 222 -22.42 22.54 3.78
CA SER A 222 -22.90 21.93 5.04
C SER A 222 -23.19 20.44 4.91
N ARG A 223 -23.65 20.00 3.73
CA ARG A 223 -23.92 18.58 3.42
C ARG A 223 -22.64 17.79 3.20
N PHE A 224 -21.58 18.44 2.71
CA PHE A 224 -20.27 17.84 2.51
C PHE A 224 -19.58 17.52 3.83
N VAL A 225 -19.62 18.46 4.78
CA VAL A 225 -18.98 18.31 6.10
C VAL A 225 -19.70 17.26 6.97
N LYS A 226 -21.02 17.13 6.84
CA LYS A 226 -21.80 16.09 7.55
C LYS A 226 -21.50 14.65 7.13
N LEU A 227 -20.70 14.44 6.08
CA LEU A 227 -20.24 13.11 5.66
C LEU A 227 -18.87 12.72 6.27
N SER A 228 -18.18 13.65 6.94
CA SER A 228 -16.87 13.42 7.59
C SER A 228 -16.97 13.03 9.08
N ILE A 229 -18.16 12.84 9.64
CA ILE A 229 -18.35 12.54 11.07
C ILE A 229 -19.25 11.31 11.22
N PRO A 230 -18.72 10.13 11.59
CA PRO A 230 -19.46 9.18 12.42
C PRO A 230 -19.62 9.72 13.85
#